data_AF-A0A934WPX4-F1
#
_entry.id   AF-A0A934WPX4-F1
#
_cell.length_a   1.000
_cell.length_b   1.000
_cell.length_c   1.000
_cell.angle_alpha   90.00
_cell.angle_beta   90.00
_cell.angle_gamma   90.00
#
_symmetry.space_group_name_H-M   'P 1'
#
loop_
_entity.id
_entity.type
_entity.pdbx_description
1 polymer ?
#
loop_
_entity_poly.entity_id
_entity_poly.type
_entity_poly.pdbx_seq_one_letter_code
_entity_poly.pdbx_strand_id
1 'polypeptide(L)' 'MQGEPDSSAVPVALVQARQCAKGYWVWRVSVCPYCGRQHTHGAGDGPRPTGLGHRSAHCSTRSDDAARGYELRQLGGTS' A
#
# COMPACT_ATOMS: atom_id res chain seq x y z
N MET A 1 -17.77 -5.45 28.37
CA MET A 1 -16.36 -5.22 28.04
C MET A 1 -16.27 -5.00 26.54
N GLN A 2 -16.40 -3.76 26.10
CA GLN A 2 -16.15 -3.39 24.70
C GLN A 2 -14.67 -3.02 24.66
N GLY A 3 -13.85 -3.82 23.96
CA GLY A 3 -12.45 -3.50 23.78
C GLY A 3 -12.35 -2.25 22.91
N GLU A 4 -11.75 -1.20 23.45
CA GLU A 4 -11.33 -0.02 22.68
C GLU A 4 -10.55 -0.51 21.46
N PRO A 5 -10.85 -0.08 20.22
CA PRO A 5 -10.00 -0.43 19.09
C PRO A 5 -8.61 0.12 19.37
N ASP A 6 -7.60 -0.75 19.35
CA ASP A 6 -6.18 -0.40 19.44
C ASP A 6 -5.88 0.75 18.47
N SER A 7 -5.87 1.97 19.02
CA SER A 7 -5.72 3.21 18.25
C SER A 7 -4.28 3.40 17.73
N SER A 8 -3.44 2.37 17.87
CA SER A 8 -2.03 2.34 17.45
C SER A 8 -1.81 1.46 16.21
N ALA A 9 -2.80 0.69 15.77
CA ALA A 9 -2.67 -0.16 14.59
C ALA A 9 -2.55 0.71 13.32
N VAL A 10 -1.33 0.77 12.76
CA VAL A 10 -1.11 1.33 11.42
C VAL A 10 -1.98 0.55 10.42
N PRO A 11 -2.79 1.23 9.60
CA PRO A 11 -3.62 0.56 8.61
C PRO A 11 -2.77 -0.29 7.66
N VAL A 12 -3.30 -1.43 7.23
CA VAL A 12 -2.65 -2.31 6.26
C VAL A 12 -3.39 -2.23 4.94
N ALA A 13 -2.66 -2.05 3.84
CA ALA A 13 -3.22 -2.10 2.50
C ALA A 13 -2.67 -3.27 1.70
N LEU A 14 -3.59 -3.96 1.05
CA LEU A 14 -3.30 -5.12 0.21
C LEU A 14 -2.75 -4.69 -1.15
N VAL A 15 -1.60 -5.27 -1.53
CA VAL A 15 -0.89 -4.93 -2.77
C VAL A 15 -0.62 -6.13 -3.68
N GLN A 16 -0.47 -5.82 -4.96
CA GLN A 16 0.05 -6.73 -5.98
C GLN A 16 1.27 -6.11 -6.64
N ALA A 17 2.31 -6.91 -6.86
CA ALA A 17 3.44 -6.51 -7.68
C ALA A 17 3.00 -6.49 -9.15
N ARG A 18 3.29 -5.39 -9.85
CA ARG A 18 3.07 -5.28 -11.30
C ARG A 18 4.35 -4.78 -11.96
N GLN A 19 4.78 -5.49 -13.01
CA GLN A 19 5.88 -5.02 -13.85
C GLN A 19 5.35 -4.00 -14.86
N CYS A 20 6.04 -2.88 -14.99
CA CYS A 20 5.78 -1.86 -16.00
C CYS A 20 6.59 -2.15 -17.27
N ALA A 21 6.14 -1.65 -18.42
CA ALA A 21 6.75 -1.92 -19.73
C ALA A 21 8.22 -1.49 -19.85
N LYS A 22 8.70 -0.58 -18.99
CA LYS A 22 10.10 -0.13 -18.93
C LYS A 22 10.99 -0.97 -18.01
N GLY A 23 10.50 -2.10 -17.49
CA GLY A 23 11.28 -3.03 -16.67
C GLY A 23 11.32 -2.73 -15.17
N TYR A 24 10.69 -1.63 -14.72
CA TYR A 24 10.53 -1.33 -13.29
C TYR A 24 9.25 -1.94 -12.72
N TRP A 25 9.22 -2.13 -11.41
CA TRP A 25 8.10 -2.67 -10.69
C TRP A 25 7.34 -1.60 -9.92
N VAL A 26 6.05 -1.86 -9.75
CA VAL A 26 5.18 -1.06 -8.89
C VAL A 26 4.34 -1.95 -7.98
N TRP A 27 4.06 -1.45 -6.78
CA TRP A 27 3.04 -1.98 -5.90
C TRP A 27 1.70 -1.34 -6.24
N ARG A 28 0.77 -2.12 -6.77
CA ARG A 28 -0.61 -1.69 -6.95
C ARG A 28 -1.39 -1.98 -5.67
N VAL A 29 -1.79 -0.92 -4.98
CA VAL A 29 -2.66 -0.97 -3.81
C VAL A 29 -4.10 -1.11 -4.30
N SER A 30 -4.77 -2.17 -3.87
CA SER A 30 -6.11 -2.50 -4.37
C SER A 30 -7.19 -1.60 -3.75
N VAL A 31 -7.06 -1.30 -2.45
CA VAL A 31 -7.94 -0.39 -1.72
C VAL A 31 -7.09 0.38 -0.71
N CYS A 32 -7.01 1.70 -0.86
CA CYS A 32 -6.37 2.56 0.13
C CYS A 32 -7.26 2.67 1.38
N PRO A 33 -6.72 2.48 2.58
CA PRO A 33 -7.49 2.55 3.82
C PRO A 33 -8.06 3.94 4.12
N TYR A 34 -7.58 5.00 3.45
CA TYR A 34 -8.02 6.37 3.69
C TYR A 34 -9.07 6.85 2.67
N CYS A 35 -8.79 6.71 1.37
CA CYS A 35 -9.67 7.21 0.32
C CYS A 35 -10.54 6.13 -0.35
N GLY A 36 -10.31 4.85 -0.04
CA GLY A 36 -10.99 3.71 -0.64
C GLY A 36 -10.63 3.43 -2.12
N ARG A 37 -9.72 4.22 -2.72
CA ARG A 37 -9.32 4.09 -4.14
C ARG A 37 -8.03 3.30 -4.31
N GLN A 38 -7.71 2.96 -5.55
CA GLN A 38 -6.46 2.29 -5.91
C GLN A 38 -5.30 3.26 -6.08
N HIS A 39 -4.12 2.90 -5.56
CA HIS A 39 -2.90 3.68 -5.69
C HIS A 39 -1.74 2.84 -6.22
N THR A 40 -0.68 3.51 -6.69
CA THR A 40 0.52 2.85 -7.19
C THR A 40 1.74 3.42 -6.47
N HIS A 41 2.61 2.55 -5.97
CA HIS A 41 3.91 2.93 -5.40
C HIS A 41 5.04 2.34 -6.23
N GLY A 42 6.13 3.09 -6.40
CA GLY A 42 7.34 2.55 -7.00
C GLY A 42 7.93 1.43 -6.13
N ALA A 43 8.35 0.34 -6.78
CA ALA A 43 8.95 -0.81 -6.11
C ALA A 43 10.40 -1.08 -6.59
N GLY A 44 10.97 -0.15 -7.36
CA GLY A 44 12.33 -0.24 -7.89
C GLY A 44 12.43 -0.96 -9.24
N ASP A 45 13.63 -0.96 -9.78
CA ASP A 45 14.00 -1.62 -11.03
C ASP A 45 14.52 -3.06 -10.76
N GLY A 46 14.46 -3.92 -11.79
CA GLY A 46 15.09 -5.24 -11.75
C GLY A 46 14.15 -6.39 -11.31
N PRO A 47 14.58 -7.28 -10.40
CA PRO A 47 13.81 -8.47 -10.03
C PRO A 47 12.50 -8.11 -9.31
N ARG A 48 11.57 -9.07 -9.24
CA ARG A 48 10.28 -8.88 -8.58
C ARG A 48 10.50 -8.39 -7.13
N PRO A 49 9.84 -7.30 -6.71
CA PRO A 49 10.09 -6.70 -5.41
C PRO A 49 9.58 -7.60 -4.29
N THR A 50 10.38 -7.73 -3.24
CA THR A 50 10.06 -8.43 -2.00
C THR A 50 9.90 -7.48 -0.82
N GLY A 51 10.44 -6.27 -0.93
CA GLY A 51 10.35 -5.22 0.10
C GLY A 51 8.94 -4.67 0.25
N LEU A 52 8.26 -5.15 1.29
CA LEU A 52 7.05 -4.55 1.84
C LEU A 52 7.42 -3.63 3.01
N GLY A 53 6.60 -2.63 3.29
CA GLY A 53 6.87 -1.70 4.38
C GLY A 53 5.93 -0.51 4.38
N HIS A 54 6.21 0.41 5.30
CA HIS A 54 5.44 1.64 5.49
C HIS A 54 5.52 2.55 4.26
N ARG A 55 4.36 3.05 3.80
CA ARG A 55 4.25 4.00 2.69
C ARG A 55 3.27 5.12 3.03
N SER A 56 3.62 6.32 2.60
CA SER A 56 2.74 7.48 2.66
C SER A 56 1.60 7.32 1.66
N ALA A 57 0.37 7.53 2.12
CA ALA A 57 -0.76 7.74 1.23
C ALA A 57 -0.58 9.07 0.51
N HIS A 58 -0.88 9.11 -0.79
CA HIS A 58 -0.88 10.34 -1.59
C HIS A 58 -2.27 10.54 -2.20
N CYS A 59 -3.30 10.47 -1.35
CA CYS A 59 -4.68 10.59 -1.77
C CYS A 59 -4.92 11.95 -2.44
N SER A 60 -5.36 11.97 -3.70
CA SER A 60 -5.66 13.21 -4.42
C SER A 60 -6.94 13.92 -3.93
N THR A 61 -7.68 13.31 -3.00
CA THR A 61 -9.00 13.77 -2.56
C THR A 61 -8.97 14.68 -1.34
N ARG A 62 -7.94 14.60 -0.50
CA ARG A 62 -7.77 15.43 0.71
C ARG A 62 -6.29 15.61 1.01
N SER A 63 -5.85 16.86 1.11
CA SER A 63 -4.44 17.19 1.40
C SER A 63 -3.95 16.63 2.73
N ASP A 64 -4.81 16.51 3.74
CA ASP A 64 -4.47 15.97 5.06
C ASP A 64 -4.22 14.45 5.07
N ASP A 65 -4.81 13.70 4.13
CA ASP A 65 -4.56 12.26 4.00
C ASP A 65 -3.23 11.97 3.30
N ALA A 66 -2.62 12.95 2.63
CA ALA A 66 -1.36 12.80 1.91
C ALA A 66 -0.12 12.63 2.84
N ALA A 67 -0.31 12.86 4.15
CA ALA A 67 0.72 12.68 5.17
C ALA A 67 0.56 11.40 6.01
N ARG A 68 -0.54 10.65 5.81
CA ARG A 68 -0.83 9.44 6.60
C ARG A 68 -0.17 8.22 6.00
N GLY A 69 0.33 7.34 6.86
CA GLY A 69 1.11 6.19 6.45
C GLY A 69 0.44 4.86 6.74
N TYR A 70 0.59 3.89 5.84
CA TYR A 70 0.04 2.55 5.96
C TYR A 70 1.09 1.51 5.55
N GLU A 71 0.94 0.29 6.07
CA GLU A 71 1.81 -0.81 5.71
C GLU A 71 1.31 -1.55 4.48
N LEU A 72 2.22 -1.93 3.60
CA LEU A 72 1.88 -2.78 2.46
C LEU A 72 1.93 -4.25 2.87
N ARG A 73 0.92 -5.02 2.46
CA ARG A 73 0.92 -6.47 2.57
C ARG A 73 0.55 -7.11 1.23
N GLN A 74 1.31 -8.08 0.76
CA GLN A 74 0.95 -8.77 -0.47
C GLN A 74 -0.39 -9.49 -0.30
N LEU A 75 -1.25 -9.39 -1.31
CA LEU A 75 -2.30 -10.37 -1.51
C LEU A 75 -1.61 -11.70 -1.70
N GLY A 76 -1.78 -12.60 -0.73
CA GLY A 76 -1.20 -13.93 -0.79
C GLY A 76 -1.54 -14.55 -2.13
N GLY A 77 -0.53 -14.73 -2.98
CA GLY A 77 -0.59 -15.75 -3.99
C GLY A 77 -0.45 -17.05 -3.24
N THR A 78 -1.45 -17.92 -3.32
CA THR A 78 -1.20 -19.33 -3.04
C THR A 78 -0.04 -19.76 -3.93
N SER A 79 1.07 -20.12 -3.29
CA SER A 79 2.20 -20.80 -3.93
C SER A 79 1.72 -22.01 -4.73
#